data_AF-A0A377U4V3-F1
#
_entry.id   AF-A0A377U4V3-F1
#
_cell.length_a   1.000
_cell.length_b   1.000
_cell.length_c   1.000
_cell.angle_alpha   90.00
_cell.angle_beta   90.00
_cell.angle_gamma   90.00
#
_symmetry.space_group_name_H-M   'P 1'
#
loop_
_entity.id
_entity.type
_entity.pdbx_description
1 polymer ?
#
loop_
_entity_poly.entity_id
_entity_poly.type
_entity_poly.pdbx_seq_one_letter_code
_entity_poly.pdbx_strand_id
1 'polypeptide(L)'
;MTGRREQLALFSAASIVTLYVGLATHEQAERLADAVRARLLTPGGIMATEYESGEQWDKPNGWAPLQWMAIQGFKRYGQDPLGDEIGLELAADGQPLLQAASQAD
;
A
#
# COMPACT_ATOMS: atom_id res chain seq x y z
N MET A 1 21.85 22.23 -3.24
CA MET A 1 20.38 22.35 -3.02
C MET A 1 19.66 21.34 -3.91
N THR A 2 19.94 20.06 -3.71
CA THR A 2 19.37 18.93 -4.48
C THR A 2 18.84 17.97 -3.42
N GLY A 3 17.56 18.08 -3.07
CA GLY A 3 17.00 17.27 -1.99
C GLY A 3 15.47 17.24 -2.04
N ARG A 4 14.84 18.40 -2.25
CA ARG A 4 13.37 18.48 -2.34
C ARG A 4 12.78 17.74 -3.54
N ARG A 5 13.49 17.60 -4.66
CA ARG A 5 13.00 16.90 -5.88
C ARG A 5 13.19 15.39 -5.86
N GLU A 6 14.25 14.88 -5.23
CA GLU A 6 14.45 13.44 -5.04
C GLU A 6 13.45 12.87 -4.01
N GLN A 7 13.07 13.67 -3.01
CA GLN A 7 12.07 13.32 -2.01
C GLN A 7 10.61 13.31 -2.55
N LEU A 8 10.36 13.85 -3.76
CA LEU A 8 9.03 13.91 -4.37
C LEU A 8 8.65 12.65 -5.17
N ALA A 9 9.54 11.67 -5.29
CA ALA A 9 9.33 10.47 -6.12
C ALA A 9 9.22 9.16 -5.31
N LEU A 10 8.88 9.23 -4.03
CA LEU A 10 8.67 8.04 -3.20
C LEU A 10 7.34 7.37 -3.57
N PHE A 11 7.37 6.08 -3.93
CA PHE A 11 6.15 5.31 -4.13
C PHE A 11 5.60 4.83 -2.79
N SER A 12 4.30 5.04 -2.59
CA SER A 12 3.61 4.70 -1.34
C SER A 12 2.20 4.19 -1.61
N ALA A 13 1.64 3.50 -0.62
CA ALA A 13 0.25 3.08 -0.63
C ALA A 13 -0.74 4.25 -0.72
N ALA A 14 -0.31 5.49 -0.47
CA ALA A 14 -1.17 6.67 -0.63
C ALA A 14 -1.67 6.85 -2.08
N SER A 15 -0.95 6.35 -3.09
CA SER A 15 -1.41 6.37 -4.50
C SER A 15 -2.73 5.63 -4.71
N ILE A 16 -3.03 4.64 -3.86
CA ILE A 16 -4.25 3.81 -3.90
C ILE A 16 -5.52 4.64 -3.60
N VAL A 17 -5.39 5.75 -2.88
CA VAL A 17 -6.52 6.64 -2.58
C VAL A 17 -7.24 7.05 -3.85
N THR A 18 -6.51 7.27 -4.96
CA THR A 18 -7.09 7.62 -6.26
C THR A 18 -8.03 6.53 -6.81
N LEU A 19 -7.73 5.26 -6.58
CA LEU A 19 -8.61 4.14 -6.92
C LEU A 19 -9.80 4.10 -5.96
N TYR A 20 -9.54 4.21 -4.65
CA TYR A 20 -10.59 4.13 -3.64
C TYR A 20 -11.70 5.19 -3.86
N VAL A 21 -11.30 6.43 -4.17
CA VAL A 21 -12.24 7.54 -4.43
C VAL A 21 -12.76 7.60 -5.88
N GLY A 22 -12.31 6.70 -6.76
CA GLY A 22 -12.81 6.63 -8.14
C GLY A 22 -12.30 7.72 -9.09
N LEU A 23 -11.12 8.30 -8.82
CA LEU A 23 -10.52 9.37 -9.64
C LEU A 23 -9.58 8.88 -10.74
N ALA A 24 -9.08 7.64 -10.65
CA ALA A 24 -8.18 7.08 -11.64
C ALA A 24 -8.91 6.64 -12.92
N THR A 25 -8.15 6.47 -14.00
CA THR A 25 -8.59 5.70 -15.18
C THR A 25 -8.30 4.20 -14.99
N HIS A 26 -8.91 3.34 -15.80
CA HIS A 26 -8.62 1.90 -15.79
C HIS A 26 -7.15 1.60 -16.12
N GLU A 27 -6.56 2.30 -17.09
CA GLU A 27 -5.12 2.18 -17.42
C GLU A 27 -4.23 2.59 -16.23
N GLN A 28 -4.59 3.65 -15.51
CA GLN A 28 -3.87 4.04 -14.29
C GLN A 28 -4.01 2.98 -13.19
N ALA A 29 -5.18 2.35 -13.07
CA ALA A 29 -5.42 1.28 -12.11
C ALA A 29 -4.59 0.02 -12.42
N GLU A 30 -4.50 -0.37 -13.70
CA GLU A 30 -3.64 -1.47 -14.16
C GLU A 30 -2.17 -1.21 -13.81
N ARG A 31 -1.65 -0.03 -14.17
CA ARG A 31 -0.27 0.36 -13.86
C ARG A 31 0.00 0.41 -12.36
N LEU A 32 -0.98 0.85 -11.57
CA LEU A 32 -0.86 0.87 -10.12
C LEU A 32 -0.91 -0.54 -9.53
N ALA A 33 -1.69 -1.45 -10.10
CA ALA A 33 -1.73 -2.86 -9.69
C ALA A 33 -0.36 -3.52 -9.87
N ASP A 34 0.29 -3.30 -11.02
CA ASP A 34 1.64 -3.81 -11.28
C ASP A 34 2.66 -3.23 -10.29
N ALA A 35 2.59 -1.92 -10.03
CA ALA A 35 3.49 -1.26 -9.09
C ALA A 35 3.29 -1.76 -7.65
N VAL A 36 2.05 -1.96 -7.20
CA VAL A 36 1.75 -2.48 -5.86
C VAL A 36 2.27 -3.90 -5.69
N ARG A 37 2.01 -4.80 -6.65
CA ARG A 37 2.53 -6.18 -6.62
C ARG A 37 4.05 -6.22 -6.54
N ALA A 38 4.72 -5.37 -7.33
CA ALA A 38 6.17 -5.38 -7.42
C ALA A 38 6.87 -4.76 -6.20
N ARG A 39 6.24 -3.81 -5.50
CA ARG A 39 6.95 -2.91 -4.57
C ARG A 39 6.39 -2.88 -3.16
N LEU A 40 5.10 -3.15 -2.97
CA LEU A 40 4.42 -2.96 -1.69
C LEU A 40 3.78 -4.24 -1.14
N LEU A 41 3.39 -5.19 -1.98
CA LEU A 41 2.79 -6.45 -1.56
C LEU A 41 3.84 -7.36 -0.90
N THR A 42 3.51 -7.87 0.28
CA THR A 42 4.30 -8.82 1.05
C THR A 42 3.38 -9.92 1.60
N PRO A 43 3.95 -11.02 2.12
CA PRO A 43 3.24 -11.82 3.11
C PRO A 43 2.73 -10.88 4.22
N GLY A 44 1.43 -10.88 4.49
CA GLY A 44 0.78 -9.95 5.43
C GLY A 44 0.08 -8.71 4.84
N GLY A 45 0.03 -8.56 3.51
CA GLY A 45 -0.69 -7.49 2.81
C GLY A 45 0.25 -6.45 2.21
N ILE A 46 -0.14 -5.18 2.18
CA ILE A 46 0.70 -4.10 1.61
C ILE A 46 1.42 -3.25 2.67
N MET A 47 2.66 -2.87 2.40
CA MET A 47 3.41 -1.90 3.20
C MET A 47 2.99 -0.45 2.89
N ALA A 48 3.25 0.48 3.80
CA ALA A 48 2.96 1.91 3.62
C ALA A 48 3.84 2.55 2.53
N THR A 49 5.13 2.21 2.48
CA THR A 49 6.08 2.59 1.43
C THR A 49 7.05 1.45 1.16
N GLU A 50 7.89 1.58 0.12
CA GLU A 50 8.99 0.65 -0.15
C GLU A 50 10.30 0.99 0.59
N TYR A 51 10.31 2.08 1.36
CA TYR A 51 11.52 2.66 1.96
C TYR A 51 11.60 2.36 3.44
N GLU A 52 12.81 2.05 3.94
CA GLU A 52 13.06 1.77 5.34
C GLU A 52 13.77 2.96 5.98
N SER A 53 13.01 3.78 6.71
CA SER A 53 13.51 4.97 7.43
C SER A 53 13.55 4.78 8.94
N GLY A 54 12.83 3.80 9.47
CA GLY A 54 12.55 3.65 10.90
C GLY A 54 11.24 4.34 11.35
N GLU A 55 10.59 5.12 10.49
CA GLU A 55 9.32 5.77 10.80
C GLU A 55 8.13 4.79 10.70
N GLN A 56 7.05 5.08 11.44
CA GLN A 56 5.87 4.21 11.52
C GLN A 56 5.11 4.05 10.18
N TRP A 57 5.26 5.01 9.27
CA TRP A 57 4.56 5.04 7.98
C TRP A 57 5.45 4.60 6.80
N ASP A 58 6.51 3.86 7.09
CA ASP A 58 7.46 3.35 6.12
C ASP A 58 7.62 1.82 6.27
N LYS A 59 8.33 1.18 5.33
CA LYS A 59 8.65 -0.26 5.40
C LYS A 59 9.28 -0.59 6.78
N PRO A 60 8.91 -1.71 7.43
CA PRO A 60 8.02 -2.78 6.96
C PRO A 60 6.54 -2.61 7.31
N ASN A 61 6.13 -1.45 7.82
CA ASN A 61 4.81 -1.30 8.43
C ASN A 61 3.70 -1.22 7.39
N GLY A 62 2.58 -1.89 7.68
CA GLY A 62 1.32 -1.81 6.96
C GLY A 62 0.19 -1.42 7.91
N TRP A 63 -0.82 -0.71 7.40
CA TRP A 63 -1.93 -0.20 8.22
C TRP A 63 -3.28 -0.66 7.68
N ALA A 64 -4.18 -1.10 8.56
CA ALA A 64 -5.50 -1.61 8.17
C ALA A 64 -6.30 -0.70 7.21
N PRO A 65 -6.31 0.64 7.39
CA PRO A 65 -6.96 1.54 6.43
C PRO A 65 -6.36 1.47 5.02
N LEU A 66 -5.04 1.31 4.89
CA LEU A 66 -4.36 1.18 3.59
C LEU A 66 -4.77 -0.13 2.91
N GLN A 67 -4.84 -1.23 3.66
CA GLN A 67 -5.31 -2.52 3.15
C GLN A 67 -6.73 -2.41 2.61
N TRP A 68 -7.65 -1.85 3.40
CA TRP A 68 -9.05 -1.70 3.00
C TRP A 68 -9.22 -0.85 1.75
N MET A 69 -8.53 0.30 1.67
CA MET A 69 -8.56 1.14 0.48
C MET A 69 -8.01 0.43 -0.76
N ALA A 70 -6.99 -0.41 -0.61
CA ALA A 70 -6.45 -1.22 -1.70
C ALA A 70 -7.44 -2.26 -2.20
N ILE A 71 -8.01 -3.05 -1.29
CA ILE A 71 -8.98 -4.09 -1.62
C ILE A 71 -10.17 -3.48 -2.36
N GLN A 72 -10.76 -2.41 -1.82
CA GLN A 72 -11.93 -1.76 -2.43
C GLN A 72 -11.56 -1.01 -3.72
N GLY A 73 -10.40 -0.34 -3.73
CA GLY A 73 -9.91 0.41 -4.89
C GLY A 73 -9.64 -0.50 -6.09
N PHE A 74 -8.93 -1.61 -5.91
CA PHE A 74 -8.64 -2.52 -7.02
C PHE A 74 -9.90 -3.21 -7.55
N LYS A 75 -10.81 -3.66 -6.66
CA LYS A 75 -12.10 -4.23 -7.06
C LYS A 75 -12.96 -3.25 -7.85
N ARG A 76 -12.97 -1.97 -7.49
CA ARG A 76 -13.70 -0.93 -8.24
C ARG A 76 -13.26 -0.83 -9.71
N TYR A 77 -12.02 -1.16 -10.01
CA TYR A 77 -11.42 -1.05 -11.35
C TYR A 77 -11.22 -2.39 -12.06
N GLY A 78 -11.88 -3.47 -11.59
CA GLY A 78 -11.79 -4.80 -12.21
C GLY A 78 -10.48 -5.55 -11.93
N GLN A 79 -9.69 -5.08 -10.96
CA GLN A 79 -8.47 -5.74 -10.48
C GLN A 79 -8.79 -6.65 -9.28
N ASP A 80 -9.92 -7.34 -9.31
CA ASP A 80 -10.41 -8.24 -8.27
C ASP A 80 -9.37 -9.27 -7.81
N PRO A 81 -8.57 -9.91 -8.69
CA PRO A 81 -7.55 -10.85 -8.25
C PRO A 81 -6.53 -10.22 -7.28
N LEU A 82 -6.10 -8.97 -7.52
CA LEU A 82 -5.18 -8.28 -6.61
C LEU A 82 -5.88 -7.89 -5.30
N GLY A 83 -7.12 -7.41 -5.38
CA GLY A 83 -7.90 -7.08 -4.19
C GLY A 83 -8.11 -8.29 -3.28
N ASP A 84 -8.35 -9.47 -3.86
CA ASP A 84 -8.49 -10.73 -3.13
C ASP A 84 -7.15 -11.23 -2.57
N GLU A 85 -6.06 -11.13 -3.34
CA GLU A 85 -4.70 -11.46 -2.91
C GLU A 85 -4.30 -10.65 -1.67
N ILE A 86 -4.50 -9.32 -1.69
CA ILE A 86 -4.21 -8.46 -0.52
C ILE A 86 -5.05 -8.89 0.69
N GLY A 87 -6.34 -9.20 0.49
CA GLY A 87 -7.20 -9.67 1.57
C GLY A 87 -6.78 -11.03 2.15
N LEU A 88 -6.30 -11.93 1.29
CA LEU A 88 -5.77 -13.23 1.69
C LEU A 88 -4.48 -13.08 2.48
N GLU A 89 -3.52 -12.31 1.98
CA GLU A 89 -2.24 -12.08 2.65
C GLU A 89 -2.44 -11.43 4.02
N LEU A 90 -3.37 -10.48 4.12
CA LEU A 90 -3.74 -9.87 5.39
C LEU A 90 -4.34 -10.86 6.40
N ALA A 91 -5.11 -11.84 5.92
CA ALA A 91 -5.72 -12.86 6.77
C ALA A 91 -4.74 -13.99 7.15
N ALA A 92 -3.77 -14.27 6.28
CA ALA A 92 -2.78 -15.33 6.45
C ALA A 92 -1.73 -14.95 7.51
N ASP A 93 -1.37 -13.68 7.60
CA ASP A 93 -0.44 -13.20 8.61
C ASP A 93 -1.18 -12.64 9.82
N GLY A 94 -1.16 -13.39 10.93
CA GLY A 94 -1.70 -12.97 12.23
C GLY A 94 -0.87 -11.89 12.93
N GLN A 95 0.05 -11.22 12.21
CA GLN A 95 0.77 -10.05 12.70
C GLN A 95 -0.25 -8.97 13.10
N PRO A 96 -0.17 -8.43 14.32
CA PRO A 96 -1.10 -7.39 14.72
C PRO A 96 -0.93 -6.21 13.76
N LEU A 97 -2.06 -5.76 13.18
CA LEU A 97 -2.23 -4.51 12.43
C LEU A 97 -1.66 -3.26 13.17
N LEU A 98 -1.25 -3.44 14.43
CA LEU A 98 -0.45 -2.57 15.27
C LEU A 98 0.93 -3.23 15.56
N GLN A 99 1.92 -3.08 14.70
CA GLN A 99 3.32 -3.02 15.15
C GLN A 99 3.87 -1.65 14.80
N ALA A 100 3.52 -0.66 15.63
CA ALA A 100 4.14 0.66 15.56
C ALA A 100 3.98 1.43 16.88
N ALA A 101 2.90 1.18 17.65
CA ALA A 101 2.64 1.89 18.88
C ALA A 101 3.56 1.54 20.07
N SER A 102 4.56 0.66 19.92
CA SER A 102 5.47 0.28 21.02
C SER A 102 6.94 0.68 20.82
N GLN A 103 7.27 1.43 19.76
CA GLN A 103 8.65 1.83 19.43
C GLN A 103 8.82 3.36 19.31
N ALA A 104 7.78 4.13 19.68
CA ALA A 104 7.81 5.59 19.66
C ALA A 104 7.56 6.14 21.07
N ASP A 105 8.51 5.85 21.98
CA ASP A 105 8.73 6.56 23.24
C ASP A 105 10.25 6.69 23.47
#